data_AF-A0AAN6ECN1-F1
#
_entry.id   AF-A0AAN6ECN1-F1
#
_cell.length_a   1.000
_cell.length_b   1.000
_cell.length_c   1.000
_cell.angle_alpha   90.00
_cell.angle_beta   90.00
_cell.angle_gamma   90.00
#
_symmetry.space_group_name_H-M   'P 1'
#
loop_
_entity.id
_entity.type
_entity.pdbx_description
1 polymer ?
#
loop_
_entity_poly.entity_id
_entity_poly.type
_entity_poly.pdbx_seq_one_letter_code
_entity_poly.pdbx_strand_id
1 'polypeptide(L)'
;MAFPKRTEASILGKIRQYTSKNSNITQKDMDHVNTLVEAYGKDWERIGQETDVSPRRAQRIWAQHQQRQKVTQAWTKEELETLRNCIRDGIGMAEASRIIGTKMSYACNAKMQSLKRAGLNNAFQKSRTLWNDDDVARLVHLVSTSKGGDIDWTAIGKELGRTAKSCHLRYTKLHQKHYNAKADHSQTVSCEVQKQYEQHQRVDWTNVAQQLGLSERECLEANQFNGGKARWIYDPDTFSWDTADRMAQFIKNNYPKPVPVNYTAVSNYMWTDKSDCVKMTSLLRGEVTWTAEALALVVRLRDSGMKFEDIAHQLSPTVSASRVTATYHKQKNPHVYQPLLDTDRQQIKDIMDTRAHYMDFADLRALVIQSMPNANKSALYTFVDSHGAALPAYKERLKNSNVEHIASQIMSGTKQSVLAKQMGIPSLMLTNLMRSRTFSMHSRTWTQEETDKLIEVARASPGPFNWKSISEEVGTKDPKQCRTRYFNVGHKY
;
A
#
# COMPACT_ATOMS: atom_id res chain seq x y z
N MET A 1 -1.28 7.61 -77.07
CA MET A 1 -2.50 7.31 -76.30
C MET A 1 -2.16 7.32 -74.83
N ALA A 2 -2.56 8.36 -74.09
CA ALA A 2 -2.24 8.54 -72.68
C ALA A 2 -3.46 8.17 -71.81
N PHE A 3 -3.27 7.29 -70.82
CA PHE A 3 -4.29 7.01 -69.81
C PHE A 3 -4.31 8.14 -68.76
N PRO A 4 -5.50 8.61 -68.34
CA PRO A 4 -5.59 9.66 -67.33
C PRO A 4 -5.24 9.11 -65.95
N LYS A 5 -4.29 9.76 -65.28
CA LYS A 5 -3.93 9.53 -63.88
C LYS A 5 -5.14 9.84 -62.98
N ARG A 6 -5.82 8.80 -62.48
CA ARG A 6 -6.72 8.94 -61.33
C ARG A 6 -5.87 9.08 -60.08
N THR A 7 -6.11 10.15 -59.32
CA THR A 7 -5.42 10.44 -58.07
C THR A 7 -5.82 9.45 -56.98
N GLU A 8 -4.82 8.92 -56.28
CA GLU A 8 -4.91 7.97 -55.16
C GLU A 8 -5.90 8.42 -54.06
N ALA A 9 -6.06 9.74 -53.90
CA ALA A 9 -7.02 10.36 -53.00
C ALA A 9 -8.51 10.07 -53.35
N SER A 10 -8.84 9.85 -54.62
CA SER A 10 -10.21 9.52 -55.08
C SER A 10 -10.61 8.08 -54.70
N ILE A 11 -9.64 7.17 -54.67
CA ILE A 11 -9.84 5.76 -54.30
C ILE A 11 -9.97 5.65 -52.77
N LEU A 12 -9.11 6.34 -52.01
CA LEU A 12 -9.17 6.35 -50.55
C LEU A 12 -10.41 7.06 -49.99
N GLY A 13 -10.94 8.08 -50.69
CA GLY A 13 -12.20 8.74 -50.35
C GLY A 13 -13.42 7.82 -50.44
N LYS A 14 -13.48 6.93 -51.44
CA LYS A 14 -14.54 5.92 -51.58
C LYS A 14 -14.39 4.79 -50.56
N ILE A 15 -13.17 4.38 -50.22
CA ILE A 15 -12.90 3.36 -49.18
C ILE A 15 -13.30 3.86 -47.78
N ARG A 16 -13.16 5.17 -47.50
CA ARG A 16 -13.64 5.79 -46.24
C ARG A 16 -15.17 5.94 -46.16
N GLN A 17 -15.87 6.16 -47.28
CA GLN A 17 -17.33 6.18 -47.27
C GLN A 17 -17.95 4.80 -47.01
N TYR A 18 -17.28 3.71 -47.39
CA TYR A 18 -17.74 2.34 -47.11
C TYR A 18 -17.50 1.88 -45.65
N THR A 19 -16.61 2.55 -44.90
CA THR A 19 -16.24 2.11 -43.54
C THR A 19 -17.00 2.80 -42.41
N SER A 20 -17.88 3.77 -42.69
CA SER A 20 -18.50 4.63 -41.66
C SER A 20 -20.02 4.55 -41.52
N LYS A 21 -20.73 3.68 -42.25
CA LYS A 21 -22.17 3.46 -41.99
C LYS A 21 -22.39 2.25 -41.06
N ASN A 22 -22.23 2.49 -39.76
CA ASN A 22 -22.88 1.68 -38.71
C ASN A 22 -24.38 1.98 -38.69
N SER A 23 -25.07 1.78 -39.82
CA SER A 23 -26.53 1.76 -39.85
C SER A 23 -27.03 0.63 -38.95
N ASN A 24 -27.99 0.93 -38.08
CA ASN A 24 -28.70 -0.07 -37.29
C ASN A 24 -29.26 -1.13 -38.25
N ILE A 25 -28.90 -2.40 -38.03
CA ILE A 25 -29.40 -3.53 -38.81
C ILE A 25 -30.91 -3.61 -38.59
N THR A 26 -31.69 -3.45 -39.66
CA THR A 26 -33.14 -3.53 -39.61
C THR A 26 -33.61 -4.98 -39.64
N GLN A 27 -34.85 -5.26 -39.22
CA GLN A 27 -35.43 -6.61 -39.33
C GLN A 27 -35.48 -7.08 -40.79
N LYS A 28 -35.75 -6.15 -41.73
CA LYS A 28 -35.75 -6.41 -43.17
C LYS A 28 -34.39 -6.90 -43.67
N ASP A 29 -33.30 -6.30 -43.20
CA ASP A 29 -31.94 -6.71 -43.56
C ASP A 29 -31.65 -8.14 -43.06
N MET A 30 -32.15 -8.47 -41.86
CA MET A 30 -31.97 -9.80 -41.28
C MET A 30 -32.76 -10.86 -42.04
N ASP A 31 -34.03 -10.59 -42.35
CA ASP A 31 -34.88 -11.52 -43.09
C ASP A 31 -34.35 -11.73 -44.51
N HIS A 32 -33.86 -10.65 -45.15
CA HIS A 32 -33.24 -10.74 -46.47
C HIS A 32 -31.97 -11.60 -46.46
N VAL A 33 -31.06 -11.37 -45.50
CA VAL A 33 -29.88 -12.24 -45.33
C VAL A 33 -30.29 -13.70 -45.07
N ASN A 34 -31.35 -13.96 -44.31
CA ASN A 34 -31.80 -15.33 -44.04
C ASN A 34 -32.33 -16.02 -45.31
N THR A 35 -33.14 -15.33 -46.13
CA THR A 35 -33.58 -15.87 -47.43
C THR A 35 -32.40 -16.20 -48.35
N LEU A 36 -31.36 -15.36 -48.35
CA LEU A 36 -30.16 -15.62 -49.15
C LEU A 36 -29.34 -16.81 -48.61
N VAL A 37 -29.30 -17.01 -47.28
CA VAL A 37 -28.67 -18.21 -46.69
C VAL A 37 -29.45 -19.48 -47.03
N GLU A 38 -30.77 -19.42 -47.10
CA GLU A 38 -31.61 -20.55 -47.55
C GLU A 38 -31.39 -20.87 -49.04
N ALA A 39 -31.24 -19.84 -49.88
CA ALA A 39 -31.04 -20.00 -51.32
C ALA A 39 -29.62 -20.45 -51.70
N TYR A 40 -28.59 -19.94 -51.00
CA TYR A 40 -27.19 -20.10 -51.39
C TYR A 40 -26.31 -20.81 -50.36
N GLY A 41 -26.87 -21.24 -49.23
CA GLY A 41 -26.10 -21.78 -48.11
C GLY A 41 -25.27 -20.68 -47.41
N LYS A 42 -24.14 -21.06 -46.80
CA LYS A 42 -23.26 -20.12 -46.06
C LYS A 42 -22.19 -19.47 -46.95
N ASP A 43 -22.53 -19.17 -48.20
CA ASP A 43 -21.64 -18.45 -49.13
C ASP A 43 -21.66 -16.95 -48.84
N TRP A 44 -20.89 -16.55 -47.81
CA TRP A 44 -20.89 -15.17 -47.31
C TRP A 44 -20.33 -14.16 -48.31
N GLU A 45 -19.48 -14.59 -49.25
CA GLU A 45 -18.97 -13.73 -50.32
C GLU A 45 -20.11 -13.33 -51.25
N ARG A 46 -20.88 -14.31 -51.72
CA ARG A 46 -22.06 -14.07 -52.55
C ARG A 46 -23.14 -13.29 -51.82
N ILE A 47 -23.46 -13.67 -50.59
CA ILE A 47 -24.47 -12.96 -49.78
C ILE A 47 -24.04 -11.51 -49.53
N GLY A 48 -22.74 -11.27 -49.27
CA GLY A 48 -22.21 -9.92 -49.09
C GLY A 48 -22.36 -9.05 -50.35
N GLN A 49 -22.12 -9.63 -51.52
CA GLN A 49 -22.32 -8.94 -52.80
C GLN A 49 -23.79 -8.58 -53.04
N GLU A 50 -24.74 -9.49 -52.76
CA GLU A 50 -26.17 -9.25 -52.98
C GLU A 50 -26.78 -8.25 -51.99
N THR A 51 -26.21 -8.15 -50.79
CA THR A 51 -26.71 -7.27 -49.72
C THR A 51 -25.96 -5.94 -49.61
N ASP A 52 -24.96 -5.71 -50.46
CA ASP A 52 -24.02 -4.58 -50.37
C ASP A 52 -23.40 -4.42 -48.96
N VAL A 53 -23.12 -5.55 -48.28
CA VAL A 53 -22.40 -5.58 -47.00
C VAL A 53 -21.20 -6.53 -47.06
N SER A 54 -20.20 -6.30 -46.22
CA SER A 54 -19.06 -7.22 -46.18
C SER A 54 -19.47 -8.64 -45.75
N PRO A 55 -18.81 -9.70 -46.23
CA PRO A 55 -19.12 -11.09 -45.86
C PRO A 55 -19.16 -11.32 -44.34
N ARG A 56 -18.19 -10.75 -43.61
CA ARG A 56 -18.16 -10.79 -42.13
C ARG A 56 -19.36 -10.10 -41.49
N ARG A 57 -19.89 -9.04 -42.10
CA ARG A 57 -21.09 -8.33 -41.62
C ARG A 57 -22.35 -9.16 -41.89
N ALA A 58 -22.49 -9.74 -43.09
CA ALA A 58 -23.59 -10.66 -43.41
C ALA A 58 -23.64 -11.85 -42.45
N GLN A 59 -22.49 -12.48 -42.18
CA GLN A 59 -22.37 -13.57 -41.20
C GLN A 59 -22.85 -13.12 -39.79
N ARG A 60 -22.47 -11.91 -39.36
CA ARG A 60 -22.88 -11.35 -38.07
C ARG A 60 -24.38 -11.06 -38.02
N ILE A 61 -24.96 -10.51 -39.10
CA ILE A 61 -26.40 -10.24 -39.23
C ILE A 61 -27.18 -11.56 -39.09
N TRP A 62 -26.77 -12.60 -39.82
CA TRP A 62 -27.40 -13.92 -39.76
C TRP A 62 -27.30 -14.55 -38.37
N ALA A 63 -26.10 -14.53 -37.76
CA ALA A 63 -25.91 -15.07 -36.41
C ALA A 63 -26.79 -14.35 -35.36
N GLN A 64 -26.97 -13.04 -35.49
CA GLN A 64 -27.87 -12.27 -34.62
C GLN A 64 -29.34 -12.62 -34.85
N HIS A 65 -29.76 -12.85 -36.10
CA HIS A 65 -31.14 -13.26 -36.42
C HIS A 65 -31.46 -14.64 -35.85
N GLN A 66 -30.56 -15.61 -36.05
CA GLN A 66 -30.69 -16.96 -35.48
C GLN A 66 -30.72 -16.94 -33.95
N GLN A 67 -29.94 -16.05 -33.33
CA GLN A 67 -30.01 -15.86 -31.89
C GLN A 67 -31.37 -15.30 -31.47
N ARG A 68 -31.91 -14.29 -32.16
CA ARG A 68 -33.21 -13.67 -31.87
C ARG A 68 -34.38 -14.64 -31.98
N GLN A 69 -34.38 -15.52 -32.98
CA GLN A 69 -35.43 -16.53 -33.14
C GLN A 69 -35.50 -17.53 -31.97
N LYS A 70 -34.38 -17.75 -31.27
CA LYS A 70 -34.32 -18.63 -30.09
C LYS A 70 -34.64 -17.92 -28.78
N VAL A 71 -34.82 -16.60 -28.77
CA VAL A 71 -35.06 -15.83 -27.54
C VAL A 71 -36.49 -16.04 -27.05
N THR A 72 -36.65 -16.64 -25.87
CA THR A 72 -37.95 -16.79 -25.21
C THR A 72 -38.14 -15.71 -24.14
N GLN A 73 -39.35 -15.18 -23.97
CA GLN A 73 -39.62 -14.12 -22.98
C GLN A 73 -39.70 -14.67 -21.54
N ALA A 74 -40.41 -15.78 -21.34
CA ALA A 74 -40.60 -16.38 -20.02
C ALA A 74 -39.36 -17.17 -19.57
N TRP A 75 -39.03 -17.12 -18.28
CA TRP A 75 -37.93 -17.90 -17.70
C TRP A 75 -38.43 -19.27 -17.24
N THR A 76 -37.82 -20.34 -17.74
CA THR A 76 -38.11 -21.70 -17.24
C THR A 76 -37.35 -21.97 -15.93
N LYS A 77 -37.72 -23.04 -15.21
CA LYS A 77 -37.06 -23.41 -13.96
C LYS A 77 -35.59 -23.79 -14.17
N GLU A 78 -35.31 -24.49 -15.28
CA GLU A 78 -34.00 -24.95 -15.69
C GLU A 78 -33.09 -23.78 -16.07
N GLU A 79 -33.63 -22.78 -16.80
CA GLU A 79 -32.92 -21.54 -17.14
C GLU A 79 -32.55 -20.76 -15.87
N LEU A 80 -33.47 -20.67 -14.89
CA LEU A 80 -33.19 -20.01 -13.62
C LEU A 80 -32.13 -20.73 -12.80
N GLU A 81 -32.15 -22.06 -12.79
CA GLU A 81 -31.15 -22.85 -12.07
C GLU A 81 -29.76 -22.71 -12.70
N THR A 82 -29.70 -22.76 -14.03
CA THR A 82 -28.48 -22.49 -14.79
C THR A 82 -27.94 -21.09 -14.49
N LEU A 83 -28.83 -20.08 -14.41
CA LEU A 83 -28.44 -18.72 -14.08
C LEU A 83 -27.94 -18.58 -12.62
N ARG A 84 -28.49 -19.34 -11.67
CA ARG A 84 -27.98 -19.40 -10.28
C ARG A 84 -26.59 -20.00 -10.23
N ASN A 85 -26.35 -21.08 -10.97
CA ASN A 85 -25.02 -21.69 -11.08
C ASN A 85 -24.02 -20.68 -11.67
N CYS A 86 -24.39 -19.96 -12.74
CA CYS A 86 -23.55 -18.90 -13.29
C CYS A 86 -23.20 -17.81 -12.26
N ILE A 87 -24.16 -17.40 -11.40
CA ILE A 87 -23.88 -16.44 -10.33
C ILE A 87 -22.87 -17.00 -9.32
N ARG A 88 -23.05 -18.26 -8.90
CA ARG A 88 -22.18 -18.93 -7.94
C ARG A 88 -20.75 -19.07 -8.46
N ASP A 89 -20.62 -19.37 -9.75
CA ASP A 89 -19.34 -19.66 -10.39
C ASP A 89 -18.66 -18.38 -10.95
N GLY A 90 -19.24 -17.20 -10.70
CA GLY A 90 -18.68 -15.91 -11.15
C GLY A 90 -18.76 -15.66 -12.67
N ILE A 91 -19.62 -16.41 -13.38
CA ILE A 91 -19.78 -16.32 -14.83
C ILE A 91 -20.52 -15.03 -15.20
N GLY A 92 -19.92 -14.24 -16.11
CA GLY A 92 -20.50 -12.98 -16.58
C GLY A 92 -21.74 -13.15 -17.45
N MET A 93 -22.57 -12.10 -17.54
CA MET A 93 -23.87 -12.12 -18.22
C MET A 93 -23.84 -12.49 -19.72
N ALA A 94 -22.77 -12.14 -20.43
CA ALA A 94 -22.59 -12.50 -21.84
C ALA A 94 -22.33 -13.99 -22.03
N GLU A 95 -21.56 -14.58 -21.12
CA GLU A 95 -21.29 -16.02 -21.10
C GLU A 95 -22.53 -16.79 -20.67
N ALA A 96 -23.20 -16.34 -19.61
CA ALA A 96 -24.46 -16.93 -19.15
C ALA A 96 -25.54 -16.94 -20.25
N SER A 97 -25.64 -15.87 -21.05
CA SER A 97 -26.53 -15.82 -22.23
C SER A 97 -26.18 -16.88 -23.27
N ARG A 98 -24.89 -17.16 -23.49
CA ARG A 98 -24.45 -18.21 -24.42
C ARG A 98 -24.76 -19.61 -23.89
N ILE A 99 -24.55 -19.83 -22.59
CA ILE A 99 -24.84 -21.11 -21.91
C ILE A 99 -26.35 -21.40 -21.95
N ILE A 100 -27.18 -20.39 -21.66
CA ILE A 100 -28.64 -20.55 -21.64
C ILE A 100 -29.20 -20.67 -23.06
N GLY A 101 -28.61 -19.98 -24.04
CA GLY A 101 -28.94 -20.09 -25.46
C GLY A 101 -30.28 -19.46 -25.88
N THR A 102 -31.22 -19.31 -24.94
CA THR A 102 -32.60 -18.79 -25.16
C THR A 102 -32.82 -17.39 -24.58
N LYS A 103 -31.79 -16.78 -23.98
CA LYS A 103 -31.88 -15.47 -23.33
C LYS A 103 -30.78 -14.54 -23.81
N MET A 104 -31.13 -13.28 -24.01
CA MET A 104 -30.16 -12.23 -24.33
C MET A 104 -29.35 -11.82 -23.09
N SER A 105 -28.14 -11.30 -23.31
CA SER A 105 -27.23 -10.87 -22.25
C SER A 105 -27.86 -9.87 -21.26
N TYR A 106 -28.65 -8.90 -21.76
CA TYR A 106 -29.33 -7.94 -20.90
C TYR A 106 -30.44 -8.57 -20.05
N ALA A 107 -31.17 -9.56 -20.58
CA ALA A 107 -32.20 -10.29 -19.85
C ALA A 107 -31.57 -11.14 -18.74
N CYS A 108 -30.46 -11.83 -19.04
CA CYS A 108 -29.65 -12.54 -18.05
C CYS A 108 -29.18 -11.59 -16.94
N ASN A 109 -28.64 -10.42 -17.27
CA ASN A 109 -28.21 -9.43 -16.29
C ASN A 109 -29.35 -9.01 -15.35
N ALA A 110 -30.49 -8.59 -15.92
CA ALA A 110 -31.65 -8.17 -15.13
C ALA A 110 -32.11 -9.27 -14.16
N LYS A 111 -32.18 -10.53 -14.64
CA LYS A 111 -32.59 -11.66 -13.80
C LYS A 111 -31.54 -12.05 -12.77
N MET A 112 -30.24 -11.98 -13.11
CA MET A 112 -29.15 -12.21 -12.14
C MET A 112 -29.20 -11.21 -10.99
N GLN A 113 -29.43 -9.93 -11.29
CA GLN A 113 -29.58 -8.90 -10.25
C GLN A 113 -30.80 -9.18 -9.36
N SER A 114 -31.92 -9.59 -9.95
CA SER A 114 -33.12 -9.99 -9.20
C SER A 114 -32.86 -11.20 -8.28
N LEU A 115 -32.18 -12.24 -8.77
CA LEU A 115 -31.83 -13.43 -7.98
C LEU A 115 -30.84 -13.11 -6.85
N LYS A 116 -29.85 -12.25 -7.11
CA LYS A 116 -28.93 -11.75 -6.08
C LYS A 116 -29.68 -11.03 -4.96
N ARG A 117 -30.65 -10.16 -5.31
CA ARG A 117 -31.51 -9.47 -4.33
C ARG A 117 -32.41 -10.44 -3.54
N ALA A 118 -32.97 -11.45 -4.21
CA ALA A 118 -33.82 -12.45 -3.55
C ALA A 118 -33.04 -13.35 -2.58
N GLY A 119 -31.84 -13.81 -2.97
CA GLY A 119 -30.95 -14.59 -2.10
C GLY A 119 -30.46 -13.79 -0.89
N LEU A 120 -30.16 -12.51 -1.10
CA LEU A 120 -29.84 -11.57 -0.02
C LEU A 120 -31.01 -11.42 0.96
N ASN A 121 -32.25 -11.28 0.50
CA ASN A 121 -33.42 -11.13 1.37
C ASN A 121 -33.69 -12.36 2.26
N ASN A 122 -33.48 -13.58 1.75
CA ASN A 122 -33.63 -14.81 2.56
C ASN A 122 -32.50 -14.96 3.60
N ALA A 123 -31.28 -14.54 3.28
CA ALA A 123 -30.19 -14.45 4.27
C ALA A 123 -30.47 -13.32 5.30
N PHE A 124 -31.06 -12.21 4.88
CA PHE A 124 -31.39 -11.09 5.76
C PHE A 124 -32.54 -11.37 6.73
N GLN A 125 -33.52 -12.20 6.36
CA GLN A 125 -34.57 -12.64 7.30
C GLN A 125 -34.00 -13.49 8.46
N LYS A 126 -32.97 -14.32 8.21
CA LYS A 126 -32.22 -14.99 9.29
C LYS A 126 -31.41 -14.02 10.16
N SER A 127 -31.11 -12.80 9.70
CA SER A 127 -30.29 -11.80 10.44
C SER A 127 -31.10 -10.82 11.31
N ARG A 128 -32.44 -10.83 11.21
CA ARG A 128 -33.34 -10.07 12.11
C ARG A 128 -33.54 -10.74 13.47
N THR A 129 -33.08 -11.98 13.64
CA THR A 129 -33.07 -12.67 14.93
C THR A 129 -32.11 -11.97 15.91
N LEU A 130 -32.45 -12.05 17.18
CA LEU A 130 -31.70 -11.51 18.31
C LEU A 130 -30.19 -11.79 18.20
N TRP A 131 -29.37 -10.85 18.65
CA TRP A 131 -27.94 -11.08 18.84
C TRP A 131 -27.79 -12.01 20.06
N ASN A 132 -27.29 -13.22 19.85
CA ASN A 132 -26.89 -14.10 20.95
C ASN A 132 -25.50 -13.71 21.46
N ASP A 133 -25.08 -14.29 22.59
CA ASP A 133 -23.82 -13.95 23.23
C ASP A 133 -22.60 -14.36 22.38
N ASP A 134 -22.70 -15.47 21.64
CA ASP A 134 -21.65 -15.92 20.72
C ASP A 134 -21.40 -14.93 19.57
N ASP A 135 -22.47 -14.41 18.95
CA ASP A 135 -22.39 -13.40 17.89
C ASP A 135 -21.79 -12.10 18.43
N VAL A 136 -22.14 -11.73 19.66
CA VAL A 136 -21.57 -10.57 20.34
C VAL A 136 -20.07 -10.76 20.60
N ALA A 137 -19.67 -11.91 21.14
CA ALA A 137 -18.27 -12.23 21.41
C ALA A 137 -17.44 -12.22 20.11
N ARG A 138 -17.96 -12.84 19.04
CA ARG A 138 -17.32 -12.84 17.71
C ARG A 138 -17.23 -11.43 17.11
N LEU A 139 -18.28 -10.62 17.24
CA LEU A 139 -18.26 -9.22 16.78
C LEU A 139 -17.15 -8.43 17.47
N VAL A 140 -17.05 -8.51 18.80
CA VAL A 140 -16.01 -7.82 19.57
C VAL A 140 -14.62 -8.30 19.15
N HIS A 141 -14.44 -9.61 18.98
CA HIS A 141 -13.18 -10.19 18.51
C HIS A 141 -12.77 -9.65 17.14
N LEU A 142 -13.67 -9.68 16.15
CA LEU A 142 -13.39 -9.22 14.78
C LEU A 142 -13.08 -7.73 14.69
N VAL A 143 -13.76 -6.92 15.51
CA VAL A 143 -13.43 -5.49 15.60
C VAL A 143 -12.05 -5.30 16.23
N SER A 144 -11.70 -6.07 17.26
CA SER A 144 -10.39 -5.97 17.94
C SER A 144 -9.20 -6.42 17.09
N THR A 145 -9.41 -7.35 16.15
CA THR A 145 -8.36 -7.86 15.25
C THR A 145 -8.19 -7.01 13.99
N SER A 146 -9.13 -6.11 13.71
CA SER A 146 -9.05 -5.17 12.58
C SER A 146 -7.90 -4.17 12.80
N LYS A 147 -6.92 -4.16 11.88
CA LYS A 147 -5.71 -3.34 12.02
C LYS A 147 -6.01 -1.86 11.76
N GLY A 148 -6.13 -1.08 12.85
CA GLY A 148 -5.90 0.36 12.98
C GLY A 148 -6.20 1.27 11.79
N GLY A 149 -7.42 1.83 11.77
CA GLY A 149 -7.77 3.01 10.97
C GLY A 149 -9.25 3.00 10.63
N ASP A 150 -9.62 2.08 9.74
CA ASP A 150 -11.01 1.85 9.34
C ASP A 150 -11.40 0.40 9.60
N ILE A 151 -12.41 0.21 10.45
CA ILE A 151 -13.02 -1.11 10.66
C ILE A 151 -13.80 -1.45 9.39
N ASP A 152 -13.37 -2.48 8.66
CA ASP A 152 -14.11 -2.98 7.50
C ASP A 152 -15.36 -3.74 7.95
N TRP A 153 -16.41 -2.98 8.26
CA TRP A 153 -17.71 -3.52 8.64
C TRP A 153 -18.32 -4.43 7.57
N THR A 154 -17.90 -4.29 6.30
CA THR A 154 -18.37 -5.15 5.21
C THR A 154 -17.76 -6.54 5.35
N ALA A 155 -16.46 -6.64 5.62
CA ALA A 155 -15.79 -7.91 5.90
C ALA A 155 -16.36 -8.58 7.16
N ILE A 156 -16.53 -7.82 8.25
CA ILE A 156 -17.10 -8.32 9.51
C ILE A 156 -18.55 -8.80 9.30
N GLY A 157 -19.36 -8.02 8.58
CA GLY A 157 -20.73 -8.41 8.26
C GLY A 157 -20.80 -9.71 7.48
N LYS A 158 -19.93 -9.88 6.47
CA LYS A 158 -19.83 -11.11 5.70
C LYS A 158 -19.48 -12.31 6.58
N GLU A 159 -18.55 -12.16 7.52
CA GLU A 159 -18.11 -13.23 8.41
C GLU A 159 -19.15 -13.62 9.46
N LEU A 160 -19.94 -12.66 9.94
CA LEU A 160 -21.03 -12.90 10.90
C LEU A 160 -22.36 -13.27 10.22
N GLY A 161 -22.42 -13.26 8.88
CA GLY A 161 -23.69 -13.43 8.16
C GLY A 161 -24.70 -12.31 8.45
N ARG A 162 -24.23 -11.09 8.75
CA ARG A 162 -25.05 -9.91 9.08
C ARG A 162 -24.69 -8.71 8.20
N THR A 163 -25.54 -7.67 8.17
CA THR A 163 -25.18 -6.42 7.46
C THR A 163 -24.08 -5.68 8.19
N ALA A 164 -23.19 -5.02 7.44
CA ALA A 164 -22.21 -4.08 7.98
C ALA A 164 -22.84 -3.06 8.95
N LYS A 165 -24.00 -2.50 8.57
CA LYS A 165 -24.77 -1.55 9.38
C LYS A 165 -25.25 -2.15 10.70
N SER A 166 -25.70 -3.41 10.72
CA SER A 166 -26.14 -4.10 11.94
C SER A 166 -24.97 -4.36 12.88
N CYS A 167 -23.84 -4.84 12.35
CA CYS A 167 -22.61 -5.06 13.11
C CYS A 167 -22.12 -3.75 13.74
N HIS A 168 -22.02 -2.68 12.96
CA HIS A 168 -21.63 -1.35 13.45
C HIS A 168 -22.57 -0.88 14.57
N LEU A 169 -23.89 -0.86 14.33
CA LEU A 169 -24.87 -0.40 15.31
C LEU A 169 -24.82 -1.21 16.61
N ARG A 170 -24.68 -2.54 16.53
CA ARG A 170 -24.57 -3.39 17.72
C ARG A 170 -23.28 -3.09 18.47
N TYR A 171 -22.16 -2.99 17.78
CA TYR A 171 -20.87 -2.67 18.40
C TYR A 171 -20.90 -1.31 19.09
N THR A 172 -21.46 -0.27 18.46
CA THR A 172 -21.63 1.05 19.10
C THR A 172 -22.44 0.96 20.40
N LYS A 173 -23.56 0.20 20.41
CA LYS A 173 -24.36 0.01 21.63
C LYS A 173 -23.62 -0.75 22.72
N LEU A 174 -22.88 -1.79 22.36
CA LEU A 174 -22.04 -2.55 23.31
C LEU A 174 -20.94 -1.66 23.90
N HIS A 175 -20.26 -0.89 23.05
CA HIS A 175 -19.23 0.04 23.45
C HIS A 175 -19.78 1.16 24.33
N GLN A 176 -20.98 1.67 24.04
CA GLN A 176 -21.66 2.66 24.88
C GLN A 176 -22.04 2.09 26.25
N LYS A 177 -22.59 0.86 26.30
CA LYS A 177 -22.91 0.20 27.57
C LYS A 177 -21.65 -0.03 28.41
N HIS A 178 -20.58 -0.50 27.79
CA HIS A 178 -19.27 -0.67 28.42
C HIS A 178 -18.69 0.67 28.90
N TYR A 179 -18.81 1.73 28.11
CA TYR A 179 -18.37 3.07 28.49
C TYR A 179 -19.14 3.62 29.69
N ASN A 180 -20.46 3.44 29.71
CA ASN A 180 -21.31 3.86 30.83
C ASN A 180 -20.97 3.07 32.10
N ALA A 181 -20.80 1.74 32.00
CA ALA A 181 -20.34 0.93 33.13
C ALA A 181 -18.93 1.35 33.60
N LYS A 182 -18.04 1.72 32.68
CA LYS A 182 -16.70 2.23 33.01
C LYS A 182 -16.76 3.57 33.74
N ALA A 183 -17.72 4.45 33.42
CA ALA A 183 -17.91 5.71 34.13
C ALA A 183 -18.27 5.46 35.61
N ASP A 184 -19.18 4.51 35.87
CA ASP A 184 -19.53 4.11 37.25
C ASP A 184 -18.33 3.53 38.00
N HIS A 185 -17.56 2.63 37.38
CA HIS A 185 -16.38 2.06 38.04
C HIS A 185 -15.26 3.08 38.25
N SER A 186 -15.18 4.12 37.41
CA SER A 186 -14.08 5.08 37.45
C SER A 186 -13.99 5.84 38.78
N GLN A 187 -15.14 6.25 39.33
CA GLN A 187 -15.18 6.94 40.62
C GLN A 187 -14.81 5.98 41.76
N THR A 188 -15.39 4.78 41.78
CA THR A 188 -15.11 3.77 42.81
C THR A 188 -13.63 3.35 42.83
N VAL A 189 -13.06 3.10 41.66
CA VAL A 189 -11.62 2.80 41.51
C VAL A 189 -10.78 3.97 42.01
N SER A 190 -11.12 5.22 41.62
CA SER A 190 -10.34 6.40 42.02
C SER A 190 -10.37 6.63 43.53
N CYS A 191 -11.51 6.39 44.19
CA CYS A 191 -11.64 6.50 45.64
C CYS A 191 -10.79 5.46 46.39
N GLU A 192 -10.82 4.19 45.96
CA GLU A 192 -10.00 3.15 46.61
C GLU A 192 -8.50 3.36 46.36
N VAL A 193 -8.13 3.79 45.14
CA VAL A 193 -6.76 4.17 44.80
C VAL A 193 -6.26 5.34 45.67
N GLN A 194 -7.08 6.38 45.83
CA GLN A 194 -6.76 7.53 46.69
C GLN A 194 -6.53 7.07 48.13
N LYS A 195 -7.43 6.27 48.69
CA LYS A 195 -7.33 5.74 50.05
C LYS A 195 -6.03 4.94 50.27
N GLN A 196 -5.68 4.04 49.36
CA GLN A 196 -4.41 3.29 49.46
C GLN A 196 -3.19 4.19 49.37
N TYR A 197 -3.21 5.18 48.46
CA TYR A 197 -2.10 6.11 48.28
C TYR A 197 -1.89 6.99 49.51
N GLU A 198 -2.96 7.52 50.11
CA GLU A 198 -2.87 8.33 51.34
C GLU A 198 -2.29 7.51 52.52
N GLN A 199 -2.62 6.21 52.61
CA GLN A 199 -2.17 5.33 53.68
C GLN A 199 -0.74 4.81 53.50
N HIS A 200 -0.33 4.51 52.28
CA HIS A 200 0.91 3.75 52.01
C HIS A 200 1.89 4.46 51.08
N GLN A 201 1.50 5.61 50.49
CA GLN A 201 2.25 6.30 49.44
C GLN A 201 2.54 5.43 48.20
N ARG A 202 1.79 4.32 48.05
CA ARG A 202 1.85 3.37 46.93
C ARG A 202 0.48 2.72 46.75
N VAL A 203 0.22 2.22 45.54
CA VAL A 203 -1.04 1.56 45.19
C VAL A 203 -0.77 0.11 44.84
N ASP A 204 -1.49 -0.80 45.50
CA ASP A 204 -1.47 -2.23 45.18
C ASP A 204 -2.63 -2.53 44.22
N TRP A 205 -2.33 -2.52 42.92
CA TRP A 205 -3.33 -2.72 41.87
C TRP A 205 -4.00 -4.09 41.95
N THR A 206 -3.29 -5.12 42.43
CA THR A 206 -3.86 -6.46 42.66
C THR A 206 -4.93 -6.39 43.75
N ASN A 207 -4.65 -5.68 44.84
CA ASN A 207 -5.60 -5.50 45.92
C ASN A 207 -6.82 -4.66 45.50
N VAL A 208 -6.62 -3.55 44.78
CA VAL A 208 -7.73 -2.73 44.24
C VAL A 208 -8.63 -3.57 43.33
N ALA A 209 -8.03 -4.35 42.43
CA ALA A 209 -8.74 -5.25 41.52
C ALA A 209 -9.59 -6.29 42.28
N GLN A 210 -9.01 -6.94 43.29
CA GLN A 210 -9.68 -7.93 44.12
C GLN A 210 -10.87 -7.34 44.89
N GLN A 211 -10.71 -6.15 45.50
CA GLN A 211 -11.79 -5.51 46.26
C GLN A 211 -13.00 -5.13 45.40
N LEU A 212 -12.74 -4.73 44.14
CA LEU A 212 -13.78 -4.22 43.24
C LEU A 212 -14.34 -5.27 42.29
N GLY A 213 -13.78 -6.49 42.28
CA GLY A 213 -14.19 -7.54 41.35
C GLY A 213 -13.88 -7.21 39.88
N LEU A 214 -12.81 -6.45 39.65
CA LEU A 214 -12.33 -6.04 38.32
C LEU A 214 -10.96 -6.65 38.04
N SER A 215 -10.50 -6.67 36.79
CA SER A 215 -9.10 -6.97 36.49
C SER A 215 -8.18 -5.79 36.81
N GLU A 216 -6.90 -6.05 37.11
CA GLU A 216 -5.90 -4.99 37.32
C GLU A 216 -5.87 -3.99 36.18
N ARG A 217 -5.97 -4.49 34.93
CA ARG A 217 -6.01 -3.65 33.74
C ARG A 217 -7.24 -2.74 33.72
N GLU A 218 -8.42 -3.24 34.07
CA GLU A 218 -9.63 -2.41 34.13
C GLU A 218 -9.51 -1.33 35.20
N CYS A 219 -8.97 -1.64 36.38
CA CYS A 219 -8.67 -0.66 37.41
C CYS A 219 -7.69 0.41 36.91
N LEU A 220 -6.58 -0.01 36.30
CA LEU A 220 -5.59 0.89 35.71
C LEU A 220 -6.21 1.80 34.62
N GLU A 221 -7.12 1.28 33.80
CA GLU A 221 -7.75 2.06 32.75
C GLU A 221 -8.91 2.95 33.21
N ALA A 222 -9.50 2.66 34.37
CA ALA A 222 -10.63 3.39 34.95
C ALA A 222 -10.20 4.44 35.99
N ASN A 223 -9.03 4.30 36.63
CA ASN A 223 -8.55 5.26 37.63
C ASN A 223 -8.32 6.66 37.02
N GLN A 224 -8.95 7.67 37.61
CA GLN A 224 -8.79 9.10 37.31
C GLN A 224 -8.03 9.87 38.40
N PHE A 225 -7.73 9.24 39.54
CA PHE A 225 -6.93 9.86 40.58
C PHE A 225 -5.49 10.10 40.09
N ASN A 226 -5.04 11.34 40.17
CA ASN A 226 -3.70 11.77 39.73
C ASN A 226 -2.84 12.35 40.87
N GLY A 227 -3.33 12.33 42.11
CA GLY A 227 -2.59 12.85 43.27
C GLY A 227 -1.27 12.10 43.46
N GLY A 228 -0.18 12.85 43.63
CA GLY A 228 1.14 12.30 43.92
C GLY A 228 1.84 11.59 42.76
N LYS A 229 1.31 11.66 41.52
CA LYS A 229 2.04 11.17 40.34
C LYS A 229 3.31 11.99 40.12
N ALA A 230 4.41 11.30 39.84
CA ALA A 230 5.66 11.96 39.50
C ALA A 230 5.57 12.59 38.10
N ARG A 231 6.11 13.80 37.97
CA ARG A 231 6.47 14.35 36.66
C ARG A 231 7.76 13.70 36.22
N TRP A 232 7.76 13.11 35.04
CA TRP A 232 8.97 12.57 34.48
C TRP A 232 9.65 13.63 33.61
N ILE A 233 10.82 14.06 34.07
CA ILE A 233 11.68 15.01 33.37
C ILE A 233 12.82 14.19 32.76
N TYR A 234 12.93 14.23 31.43
CA TYR A 234 14.07 13.65 30.75
C TYR A 234 15.30 14.50 31.03
N ASP A 235 16.24 13.93 31.77
CA ASP A 235 17.58 14.49 31.98
C ASP A 235 18.59 13.54 31.36
N PRO A 236 19.26 13.90 30.25
CA PRO A 236 20.18 13.00 29.56
C PRO A 236 21.37 12.55 30.42
N ASP A 237 21.72 13.32 31.47
CA ASP A 237 22.88 13.03 32.33
C ASP A 237 22.51 12.09 33.49
N THR A 238 21.27 12.10 33.95
CA THR A 238 20.82 11.27 35.10
C THR A 238 19.80 10.19 34.72
N PHE A 239 19.38 10.13 33.46
CA PHE A 239 18.30 9.24 33.04
C PHE A 239 18.72 7.76 33.06
N SER A 240 18.03 6.96 33.87
CA SER A 240 18.09 5.49 33.82
C SER A 240 17.01 4.91 32.92
N TRP A 241 17.41 3.92 32.09
CA TRP A 241 16.51 3.16 31.22
C TRP A 241 15.57 2.24 31.98
N ASP A 242 15.84 1.90 33.24
CA ASP A 242 15.03 0.95 34.02
C ASP A 242 13.55 1.35 34.08
N THR A 243 13.25 2.65 34.13
CA THR A 243 11.87 3.14 34.13
C THR A 243 11.21 3.01 32.76
N ALA A 244 11.94 3.32 31.68
CA ALA A 244 11.42 3.19 30.33
C ALA A 244 11.27 1.72 29.90
N ASP A 245 12.18 0.85 30.33
CA ASP A 245 12.13 -0.59 30.06
C ASP A 245 10.97 -1.25 30.81
N ARG A 246 10.75 -0.89 32.09
CA ARG A 246 9.54 -1.31 32.83
C ARG A 246 8.25 -0.88 32.12
N MET A 247 8.20 0.37 31.64
CA MET A 247 7.06 0.87 30.88
C MET A 247 6.87 0.10 29.56
N ALA A 248 7.96 -0.15 28.82
CA ALA A 248 7.93 -0.89 27.56
C ALA A 248 7.47 -2.33 27.77
N GLN A 249 7.93 -2.98 28.84
CA GLN A 249 7.52 -4.34 29.21
C GLN A 249 6.04 -4.39 29.61
N PHE A 250 5.56 -3.42 30.40
CA PHE A 250 4.14 -3.28 30.71
C PHE A 250 3.28 -3.12 29.45
N ILE A 251 3.69 -2.23 28.53
CA ILE A 251 3.01 -2.01 27.25
C ILE A 251 2.98 -3.30 26.43
N LYS A 252 4.12 -3.99 26.32
CA LYS A 252 4.23 -5.25 25.56
C LYS A 252 3.30 -6.34 26.10
N ASN A 253 3.21 -6.46 27.42
CA ASN A 253 2.43 -7.51 28.08
C ASN A 253 0.92 -7.22 28.06
N ASN A 254 0.52 -5.95 28.19
CA ASN A 254 -0.90 -5.57 28.35
C ASN A 254 -1.56 -5.04 27.07
N TYR A 255 -0.75 -4.54 26.12
CA TYR A 255 -1.22 -3.94 24.87
C TYR A 255 -0.51 -4.57 23.66
N PRO A 256 -0.65 -5.90 23.43
CA PRO A 256 -0.07 -6.54 22.26
C PRO A 256 -0.68 -5.99 20.97
N LYS A 257 0.12 -5.85 19.91
CA LYS A 257 -0.38 -5.39 18.61
C LYS A 257 -1.51 -6.32 18.12
N PRO A 258 -2.64 -5.79 17.61
CA PRO A 258 -2.88 -4.41 17.20
C PRO A 258 -3.55 -3.50 18.27
N VAL A 259 -3.68 -3.95 19.52
CA VAL A 259 -4.41 -3.21 20.57
C VAL A 259 -3.75 -1.84 20.81
N PRO A 260 -4.49 -0.72 20.71
CA PRO A 260 -3.94 0.60 20.98
C PRO A 260 -3.57 0.73 22.47
N VAL A 261 -2.43 1.35 22.74
CA VAL A 261 -1.93 1.57 24.11
C VAL A 261 -2.83 2.58 24.83
N ASN A 262 -3.39 2.19 25.98
CA ASN A 262 -4.10 3.11 26.85
C ASN A 262 -3.11 3.79 27.81
N TYR A 263 -2.62 4.98 27.45
CA TYR A 263 -1.65 5.72 28.26
C TYR A 263 -2.17 6.17 29.62
N THR A 264 -3.49 6.15 29.87
CA THR A 264 -4.01 6.35 31.22
C THR A 264 -3.61 5.17 32.13
N ALA A 265 -3.73 3.93 31.65
CA ALA A 265 -3.28 2.77 32.40
C ALA A 265 -1.76 2.72 32.55
N VAL A 266 -1.00 3.07 31.51
CA VAL A 266 0.46 3.18 31.59
C VAL A 266 0.87 4.21 32.65
N SER A 267 0.22 5.38 32.65
CA SER A 267 0.41 6.44 33.65
C SER A 267 0.10 5.95 35.07
N ASN A 268 -0.99 5.23 35.25
CA ASN A 268 -1.40 4.68 36.54
C ASN A 268 -0.45 3.57 37.02
N TYR A 269 0.03 2.72 36.13
CA TYR A 269 0.99 1.66 36.45
C TYR A 269 2.36 2.23 36.83
N MET A 270 2.86 3.19 36.05
CA MET A 270 4.15 3.83 36.30
C MET A 270 4.10 4.87 37.44
N TRP A 271 2.90 5.23 37.89
CA TRP A 271 2.64 6.36 38.78
C TRP A 271 3.28 7.69 38.30
N THR A 272 3.24 7.88 36.98
CA THR A 272 3.85 9.01 36.25
C THR A 272 2.79 9.73 35.44
N ASP A 273 2.92 11.04 35.22
CA ASP A 273 2.00 11.79 34.38
C ASP A 273 1.83 11.18 32.97
N LYS A 274 0.58 11.16 32.49
CA LYS A 274 0.22 10.57 31.19
C LYS A 274 0.98 11.19 30.02
N SER A 275 1.15 12.52 30.02
CA SER A 275 1.88 13.22 28.96
C SER A 275 3.35 12.79 28.93
N ASP A 276 3.93 12.52 30.09
CA ASP A 276 5.31 12.11 30.20
C ASP A 276 5.49 10.63 29.77
N CYS A 277 4.56 9.73 30.06
CA CYS A 277 4.56 8.36 29.51
C CYS A 277 4.48 8.33 27.98
N VAL A 278 3.67 9.22 27.38
CA VAL A 278 3.61 9.38 25.92
C VAL A 278 4.97 9.84 25.39
N LYS A 279 5.56 10.87 26.00
CA LYS A 279 6.89 11.38 25.61
C LYS A 279 7.97 10.32 25.72
N MET A 280 8.01 9.58 26.82
CA MET A 280 8.94 8.47 27.05
C MET A 280 8.76 7.37 25.99
N THR A 281 7.53 7.06 25.60
CA THR A 281 7.26 6.05 24.57
C THR A 281 7.69 6.53 23.17
N SER A 282 7.51 7.81 22.85
CA SER A 282 8.05 8.39 21.61
C SER A 282 9.59 8.31 21.59
N LEU A 283 10.26 8.59 22.71
CA LEU A 283 11.72 8.47 22.81
C LEU A 283 12.21 7.03 22.66
N LEU A 284 11.47 6.03 23.15
CA LEU A 284 11.76 4.60 22.92
C LEU A 284 11.60 4.18 21.45
N ARG A 285 10.83 4.92 20.66
CA ARG A 285 10.62 4.69 19.23
C ARG A 285 11.58 5.47 18.34
N GLY A 286 12.46 6.28 18.93
CA GLY A 286 13.36 7.19 18.22
C GLY A 286 12.62 8.40 17.65
N GLU A 287 11.41 8.66 18.13
CA GLU A 287 10.62 9.84 17.78
C GLU A 287 11.07 11.00 18.65
N VAL A 288 12.13 11.69 18.22
CA VAL A 288 12.53 12.97 18.81
C VAL A 288 11.79 14.10 18.10
N THR A 289 11.10 14.92 18.90
CA THR A 289 10.56 16.20 18.45
C THR A 289 11.70 17.20 18.34
N TRP A 290 12.00 17.63 17.12
CA TRP A 290 13.07 18.58 16.82
C TRP A 290 12.62 20.02 17.09
N THR A 291 12.48 20.39 18.37
CA THR A 291 12.17 21.76 18.80
C THR A 291 13.39 22.68 18.63
N ALA A 292 13.18 23.99 18.71
CA ALA A 292 14.29 24.95 18.65
C ALA A 292 15.34 24.69 19.74
N GLU A 293 14.92 24.27 20.93
CA GLU A 293 15.78 23.91 22.06
C GLU A 293 16.57 22.64 21.77
N ALA A 294 15.94 21.60 21.23
CA ALA A 294 16.62 20.36 20.84
C ALA A 294 17.67 20.63 19.74
N LEU A 295 17.35 21.50 18.77
CA LEU A 295 18.28 21.91 17.73
C LEU A 295 19.45 22.72 18.31
N ALA A 296 19.17 23.68 19.19
CA ALA A 296 20.21 24.46 19.88
C ALA A 296 21.14 23.57 20.71
N LEU A 297 20.58 22.55 21.38
CA LEU A 297 21.34 21.53 22.11
C LEU A 297 22.28 20.76 21.17
N VAL A 298 21.78 20.25 20.04
CA VAL A 298 22.61 19.55 19.05
C VAL A 298 23.74 20.43 18.53
N VAL A 299 23.45 21.69 18.21
CA VAL A 299 24.46 22.63 17.72
C VAL A 299 25.53 22.86 18.78
N ARG A 300 25.12 23.14 20.03
CA ARG A 300 26.03 23.35 21.16
C ARG A 300 26.93 22.14 21.41
N LEU A 301 26.36 20.93 21.51
CA LEU A 301 27.12 19.70 21.75
C LEU A 301 28.07 19.40 20.59
N ARG A 302 27.63 19.66 19.35
CA ARG A 302 28.48 19.42 18.18
C ARG A 302 29.63 20.41 18.11
N ASP A 303 29.38 21.68 18.40
CA ASP A 303 30.40 22.73 18.40
C ASP A 303 31.38 22.57 19.57
N SER A 304 31.01 21.86 20.66
CA SER A 304 31.94 21.42 21.71
C SER A 304 32.75 20.17 21.36
N GLY A 305 32.65 19.66 20.12
CA GLY A 305 33.44 18.53 19.63
C GLY A 305 32.82 17.14 19.84
N MET A 306 31.60 17.04 20.37
CA MET A 306 30.95 15.75 20.60
C MET A 306 30.61 15.04 19.27
N LYS A 307 30.75 13.72 19.20
CA LYS A 307 30.41 12.92 18.02
C LYS A 307 28.90 12.80 17.87
N PHE A 308 28.40 12.63 16.64
CA PHE A 308 26.95 12.54 16.39
C PHE A 308 26.32 11.30 17.02
N GLU A 309 27.08 10.22 17.19
CA GLU A 309 26.68 9.02 17.93
C GLU A 309 26.38 9.36 19.40
N ASP A 310 27.29 10.07 20.07
CA ASP A 310 27.11 10.46 21.47
C ASP A 310 25.96 11.46 21.63
N ILE A 311 25.84 12.43 20.71
CA ILE A 311 24.72 13.38 20.68
C ILE A 311 23.39 12.64 20.48
N ALA A 312 23.36 11.62 19.60
CA ALA A 312 22.19 10.81 19.40
C ALA A 312 21.78 10.11 20.70
N HIS A 313 22.71 9.45 21.37
CA HIS A 313 22.48 8.81 22.66
C HIS A 313 21.97 9.79 23.73
N GLN A 314 22.48 11.02 23.77
CA GLN A 314 21.98 12.08 24.66
C GLN A 314 20.58 12.61 24.32
N LEU A 315 20.12 12.49 23.07
CA LEU A 315 18.77 12.91 22.70
C LEU A 315 17.74 11.80 22.91
N SER A 316 18.12 10.58 22.53
CA SER A 316 17.30 9.38 22.60
C SER A 316 18.17 8.17 22.22
N PRO A 317 18.06 7.04 22.93
CA PRO A 317 18.91 5.86 22.70
C PRO A 317 18.61 5.19 21.36
N THR A 318 17.46 5.52 20.75
CA THR A 318 16.99 4.93 19.50
C THR A 318 17.03 5.93 18.35
N VAL A 319 17.36 7.21 18.60
CA VAL A 319 17.70 8.13 17.53
C VAL A 319 19.04 7.70 16.91
N SER A 320 19.09 7.64 15.58
CA SER A 320 20.31 7.33 14.88
C SER A 320 21.19 8.58 14.74
N ALA A 321 22.51 8.40 14.82
CA ALA A 321 23.49 9.44 14.52
C ALA A 321 23.20 10.12 13.17
N SER A 322 22.83 9.35 12.14
CA SER A 322 22.47 9.87 10.82
C SER A 322 21.33 10.90 10.84
N ARG A 323 20.33 10.70 11.70
CA ARG A 323 19.21 11.63 11.84
C ARG A 323 19.64 12.92 12.53
N VAL A 324 20.50 12.81 13.55
CA VAL A 324 21.13 13.97 14.20
C VAL A 324 21.98 14.76 13.20
N THR A 325 22.86 14.08 12.47
CA THR A 325 23.73 14.67 11.43
C THR A 325 22.93 15.42 10.38
N ALA A 326 21.89 14.79 9.83
CA ALA A 326 21.02 15.42 8.83
C ALA A 326 20.34 16.68 9.39
N THR A 327 19.88 16.61 10.64
CA THR A 327 19.20 17.72 11.31
C THR A 327 20.16 18.88 11.61
N TYR A 328 21.36 18.58 12.13
CA TYR A 328 22.41 19.56 12.36
C TYR A 328 22.81 20.30 11.07
N HIS A 329 23.06 19.57 9.99
CA HIS A 329 23.46 20.19 8.73
C HIS A 329 22.33 21.01 8.11
N LYS A 330 21.07 20.57 8.23
CA LYS A 330 19.90 21.35 7.84
C LYS A 330 19.84 22.69 8.59
N GLN A 331 20.16 22.69 9.87
CA GLN A 331 20.16 23.90 10.70
C GLN A 331 21.36 24.82 10.39
N LYS A 332 22.57 24.26 10.26
CA LYS A 332 23.81 25.03 10.05
C LYS A 332 23.94 25.60 8.64
N ASN A 333 23.41 24.89 7.65
CA ASN A 333 23.47 25.26 6.24
C ASN A 333 22.07 25.29 5.63
N PRO A 334 21.16 26.18 6.10
CA PRO A 334 19.78 26.18 5.64
C PRO A 334 19.70 26.35 4.12
N HIS A 335 20.59 27.15 3.53
CA HIS A 335 20.70 27.36 2.08
C HIS A 335 21.06 26.10 1.28
N VAL A 336 21.72 25.09 1.87
CA VAL A 336 22.04 23.81 1.20
C VAL A 336 20.82 22.87 1.20
N TYR A 337 19.94 22.99 2.20
CA TYR A 337 18.78 22.12 2.38
C TYR A 337 17.45 22.79 2.05
N GLN A 338 17.47 24.04 1.61
CA GLN A 338 16.29 24.72 1.09
C GLN A 338 15.78 23.96 -0.14
N PRO A 339 14.52 23.48 -0.13
CA PRO A 339 13.93 22.88 -1.32
C PRO A 339 13.85 23.92 -2.43
N LEU A 340 13.99 23.48 -3.68
CA LEU A 340 13.68 24.33 -4.84
C LEU A 340 12.24 24.85 -4.74
N LEU A 341 12.05 26.13 -5.07
CA LEU A 341 10.73 26.73 -5.20
C LEU A 341 9.92 25.98 -6.28
N ASP A 342 8.60 25.93 -6.12
CA ASP A 342 7.75 25.23 -7.09
C ASP A 342 7.80 25.88 -8.48
N THR A 343 8.00 27.20 -8.55
CA THR A 343 8.25 27.94 -9.80
C THR A 343 9.50 27.45 -10.51
N ASP A 344 10.62 27.31 -9.77
CA ASP A 344 11.89 26.84 -10.32
C ASP A 344 11.76 25.39 -10.79
N ARG A 345 11.08 24.54 -10.00
CA ARG A 345 10.80 23.15 -10.39
C ARG A 345 10.02 23.07 -11.69
N GLN A 346 9.00 23.91 -11.87
CA GLN A 346 8.21 23.92 -13.09
C GLN A 346 9.04 24.37 -14.29
N GLN A 347 9.79 25.47 -14.15
CA GLN A 347 10.67 25.96 -15.21
C GLN A 347 11.74 24.92 -15.60
N ILE A 348 12.33 24.19 -14.63
CA ILE A 348 13.26 23.08 -14.91
C ILE A 348 12.58 22.00 -15.75
N LYS A 349 11.37 21.57 -15.36
CA LYS A 349 10.61 20.56 -16.12
C LYS A 349 10.34 21.03 -17.54
N ASP A 350 9.88 22.26 -17.73
CA ASP A 350 9.56 22.81 -19.04
C ASP A 350 10.78 22.83 -19.97
N ILE A 351 11.95 23.26 -19.46
CA ILE A 351 13.22 23.23 -20.20
C ILE A 351 13.60 21.79 -20.56
N MET A 352 13.52 20.88 -19.59
CA MET A 352 13.95 19.50 -19.78
C MET A 352 13.05 18.72 -20.73
N ASP A 353 11.74 18.82 -20.57
CA ASP A 353 10.73 18.13 -21.38
C ASP A 353 10.81 18.60 -22.84
N THR A 354 11.01 19.91 -23.07
CA THR A 354 11.13 20.50 -24.42
C THR A 354 12.40 20.07 -25.14
N ARG A 355 13.51 19.86 -24.42
CA ARG A 355 14.85 19.70 -25.03
C ARG A 355 15.40 18.27 -25.02
N ALA A 356 14.89 17.39 -24.16
CA ALA A 356 15.46 16.05 -23.97
C ALA A 356 15.44 15.17 -25.24
N HIS A 357 14.55 15.43 -26.19
CA HIS A 357 14.46 14.68 -27.44
C HIS A 357 15.69 14.84 -28.35
N TYR A 358 16.37 15.98 -28.30
CA TYR A 358 17.47 16.32 -29.22
C TYR A 358 18.76 16.74 -28.52
N MET A 359 18.81 16.69 -27.18
CA MET A 359 19.97 17.10 -26.40
C MET A 359 20.44 15.98 -25.48
N ASP A 360 21.76 15.82 -25.36
CA ASP A 360 22.36 14.90 -24.40
C ASP A 360 22.19 15.39 -22.97
N PHE A 361 22.02 14.45 -22.04
CA PHE A 361 21.69 14.82 -20.65
C PHE A 361 22.76 15.72 -20.00
N ALA A 362 24.04 15.53 -20.32
CA ALA A 362 25.11 16.37 -19.79
C ALA A 362 24.95 17.84 -20.19
N ASP A 363 24.63 18.10 -21.47
CA ASP A 363 24.43 19.44 -22.00
C ASP A 363 23.13 20.05 -21.51
N LEU A 364 22.06 19.25 -21.45
CA LEU A 364 20.78 19.68 -20.91
C LEU A 364 20.89 20.07 -19.44
N ARG A 365 21.61 19.27 -18.65
CA ARG A 365 21.90 19.56 -17.24
C ARG A 365 22.68 20.87 -17.10
N ALA A 366 23.72 21.07 -17.91
CA ALA A 366 24.51 22.31 -17.90
C ALA A 366 23.66 23.54 -18.23
N LEU A 367 22.80 23.44 -19.26
CA LEU A 367 21.87 24.48 -19.65
C LEU A 367 20.90 24.86 -18.51
N VAL A 368 20.26 23.86 -17.88
CA VAL A 368 19.32 24.10 -16.77
C VAL A 368 20.03 24.82 -15.62
N ILE A 369 21.26 24.40 -15.28
CA ILE A 369 22.05 25.04 -14.22
C ILE A 369 22.38 26.49 -14.55
N GLN A 370 22.77 26.77 -15.80
CA GLN A 370 23.05 28.13 -16.26
C GLN A 370 21.81 29.02 -16.25
N SER A 371 20.62 28.47 -16.52
CA SER A 371 19.36 29.22 -16.47
C SER A 371 18.89 29.55 -15.05
N MET A 372 19.49 28.95 -14.02
CA MET A 372 19.07 29.05 -12.62
C MET A 372 20.23 29.46 -11.69
N PRO A 373 20.90 30.61 -11.91
CA PRO A 373 22.12 30.98 -11.18
C PRO A 373 21.89 31.18 -9.67
N ASN A 374 20.66 31.55 -9.28
CA ASN A 374 20.30 31.84 -7.89
C ASN A 374 19.73 30.63 -7.14
N ALA A 375 19.46 29.52 -7.83
CA ALA A 375 18.90 28.33 -7.20
C ALA A 375 19.95 27.61 -6.32
N ASN A 376 19.48 26.94 -5.27
CA ASN A 376 20.31 26.04 -4.48
C ASN A 376 20.86 24.94 -5.39
N LYS A 377 22.17 24.99 -5.68
CA LYS A 377 22.85 24.06 -6.58
C LYS A 377 22.65 22.60 -6.20
N SER A 378 22.72 22.24 -4.92
CA SER A 378 22.57 20.85 -4.47
C SER A 378 21.17 20.30 -4.73
N ALA A 379 20.15 21.10 -4.41
CA ALA A 379 18.75 20.75 -4.67
C ALA A 379 18.48 20.71 -6.19
N LEU A 380 19.05 21.65 -6.94
CA LEU A 380 18.99 21.72 -8.40
C LEU A 380 19.56 20.46 -9.07
N TYR A 381 20.80 20.09 -8.74
CA TYR A 381 21.44 18.88 -9.28
C TYR A 381 20.61 17.63 -9.01
N THR A 382 20.15 17.45 -7.77
CA THR A 382 19.36 16.27 -7.37
C THR A 382 18.03 16.19 -8.11
N PHE A 383 17.35 17.33 -8.27
CA PHE A 383 16.07 17.41 -8.97
C PHE A 383 16.24 17.15 -10.48
N VAL A 384 17.23 17.77 -11.12
CA VAL A 384 17.55 17.58 -12.54
C VAL A 384 17.93 16.13 -12.84
N ASP A 385 18.77 15.51 -12.02
CA ASP A 385 19.18 14.11 -12.21
C ASP A 385 17.99 13.15 -12.02
N SER A 386 17.10 13.43 -11.06
CA SER A 386 15.89 12.64 -10.82
C SER A 386 14.83 12.80 -11.90
N HIS A 387 14.53 14.04 -12.32
CA HIS A 387 13.56 14.32 -13.39
C HIS A 387 14.06 13.78 -14.73
N GLY A 388 15.34 14.01 -15.05
CA GLY A 388 15.99 13.46 -16.25
C GLY A 388 15.84 11.94 -16.34
N ALA A 389 16.04 11.22 -15.24
CA ALA A 389 15.87 9.76 -15.22
C ALA A 389 14.41 9.30 -15.47
N ALA A 390 13.44 10.18 -15.27
CA ALA A 390 12.03 9.91 -15.52
C ALA A 390 11.58 10.21 -16.96
N LEU A 391 12.34 11.00 -17.73
CA LEU A 391 11.96 11.45 -19.06
C LEU A 391 11.84 10.30 -20.09
N PRO A 392 10.78 10.29 -20.93
CA PRO A 392 10.60 9.28 -21.97
C PRO A 392 11.77 9.20 -22.95
N ALA A 393 12.32 10.35 -23.38
CA ALA A 393 13.41 10.41 -24.36
C ALA A 393 14.65 9.62 -23.89
N TYR A 394 15.09 9.80 -22.64
CA TYR A 394 16.25 9.07 -22.10
C TYR A 394 15.96 7.60 -21.79
N LYS A 395 14.72 7.27 -21.41
CA LYS A 395 14.26 5.88 -21.29
C LYS A 395 14.32 5.14 -22.63
N GLU A 396 13.92 5.80 -23.71
CA GLU A 396 14.00 5.24 -25.06
C GLU A 396 15.47 5.04 -25.49
N ARG A 397 16.35 6.00 -25.25
CA ARG A 397 17.80 5.84 -25.50
C ARG A 397 18.39 4.65 -24.74
N LEU A 398 18.05 4.49 -23.46
CA LEU A 398 18.49 3.33 -22.67
C LEU A 398 17.92 2.02 -23.23
N LYS A 399 16.65 1.99 -23.64
CA LYS A 399 15.99 0.80 -24.22
C LYS A 399 16.59 0.40 -25.57
N ASN A 400 16.95 1.39 -26.40
CA ASN A 400 17.60 1.17 -27.69
C ASN A 400 19.07 0.76 -27.53
N SER A 401 19.62 0.88 -26.33
CA SER A 401 20.96 0.42 -26.01
C SER A 401 20.94 -1.03 -25.53
N ASN A 402 22.03 -1.76 -25.74
CA ASN A 402 22.15 -3.13 -25.26
C ASN A 402 22.35 -3.16 -23.73
N VAL A 403 21.24 -3.22 -22.99
CA VAL A 403 21.19 -3.18 -21.52
C VAL A 403 22.01 -4.32 -20.89
N GLU A 404 22.06 -5.51 -21.51
CA GLU A 404 22.92 -6.62 -21.08
C GLU A 404 24.40 -6.27 -21.18
N HIS A 405 24.81 -5.73 -22.33
CA HIS A 405 26.19 -5.31 -22.53
C HIS A 405 26.62 -4.20 -21.56
N ILE A 406 25.75 -3.21 -21.32
CA ILE A 406 26.01 -2.13 -20.36
C ILE A 406 26.20 -2.68 -18.95
N ALA A 407 25.32 -3.57 -18.50
CA ALA A 407 25.43 -4.17 -17.18
C ALA A 407 26.73 -4.98 -17.05
N SER A 408 27.10 -5.76 -18.07
CA SER A 408 28.38 -6.48 -18.11
C SER A 408 29.58 -5.56 -18.02
N GLN A 409 29.57 -4.42 -18.71
CA GLN A 409 30.64 -3.41 -18.60
C GLN A 409 30.73 -2.78 -17.22
N ILE A 410 29.59 -2.53 -16.55
CA ILE A 410 29.60 -2.00 -15.18
C ILE A 410 30.16 -3.06 -14.22
N MET A 411 29.77 -4.33 -14.40
CA MET A 411 30.28 -5.43 -13.58
C MET A 411 31.78 -5.69 -13.79
N SER A 412 32.33 -5.40 -14.98
CA SER A 412 33.77 -5.46 -15.24
C SER A 412 34.56 -4.26 -14.72
N GLY A 413 33.90 -3.33 -14.01
CA GLY A 413 34.55 -2.18 -13.35
C GLY A 413 34.44 -0.86 -14.10
N THR A 414 33.74 -0.82 -15.24
CA THR A 414 33.52 0.44 -15.96
C THR A 414 32.63 1.38 -15.13
N LYS A 415 33.09 2.62 -14.92
CA LYS A 415 32.35 3.61 -14.14
C LYS A 415 31.02 3.97 -14.85
N GLN A 416 29.91 3.89 -14.10
CA GLN A 416 28.57 4.24 -14.59
C GLN A 416 28.51 5.64 -15.23
N SER A 417 29.23 6.62 -14.69
CA SER A 417 29.28 7.98 -15.22
C SER A 417 29.86 8.06 -16.64
N VAL A 418 30.81 7.19 -16.99
CA VAL A 418 31.43 7.16 -18.32
C VAL A 418 30.44 6.62 -19.35
N LEU A 419 29.77 5.51 -19.03
CA LEU A 419 28.76 4.90 -19.90
C LEU A 419 27.55 5.82 -20.09
N ALA A 420 27.08 6.43 -19.00
CA ALA A 420 25.96 7.38 -19.06
C ALA A 420 26.27 8.57 -19.98
N LYS A 421 27.52 9.08 -19.93
CA LYS A 421 27.99 10.15 -20.83
C LYS A 421 28.03 9.68 -22.29
N GLN A 422 28.57 8.50 -22.57
CA GLN A 422 28.62 7.93 -23.94
C GLN A 422 27.23 7.75 -24.55
N MET A 423 26.24 7.43 -23.72
CA MET A 423 24.86 7.22 -24.13
C MET A 423 24.00 8.50 -24.11
N GLY A 424 24.53 9.62 -23.62
CA GLY A 424 23.79 10.86 -23.45
C GLY A 424 22.61 10.77 -22.46
N ILE A 425 22.71 9.93 -21.42
CA ILE A 425 21.65 9.73 -20.41
C ILE A 425 22.09 10.09 -18.98
N PRO A 426 21.16 10.29 -18.02
CA PRO A 426 21.49 10.45 -16.61
C PRO A 426 22.19 9.22 -16.01
N SER A 427 23.27 9.43 -15.24
CA SER A 427 23.98 8.36 -14.52
C SER A 427 23.08 7.63 -13.53
N LEU A 428 22.11 8.34 -12.92
CA LEU A 428 21.11 7.77 -12.02
C LEU A 428 20.28 6.65 -12.67
N MET A 429 20.06 6.70 -14.00
CA MET A 429 19.38 5.61 -14.71
C MET A 429 20.19 4.32 -14.69
N LEU A 430 21.51 4.39 -14.87
CA LEU A 430 22.39 3.22 -14.80
C LEU A 430 22.52 2.73 -13.35
N THR A 431 22.55 3.62 -12.36
CA THR A 431 22.49 3.24 -10.95
C THR A 431 21.19 2.49 -10.64
N ASN A 432 20.05 2.96 -11.13
CA ASN A 432 18.75 2.31 -10.93
C ASN A 432 18.66 0.97 -11.67
N LEU A 433 19.22 0.88 -12.88
CA LEU A 433 19.32 -0.37 -13.64
C LEU A 433 20.12 -1.43 -12.87
N MET A 434 21.30 -1.05 -12.37
CA MET A 434 22.13 -1.97 -11.58
C MET A 434 21.43 -2.36 -10.29
N ARG A 435 20.80 -1.39 -9.61
CA ARG A 435 20.00 -1.65 -8.42
C ARG A 435 18.88 -2.65 -8.73
N SER A 436 18.12 -2.47 -9.81
CA SER A 436 17.04 -3.41 -10.18
C SER A 436 17.57 -4.80 -10.53
N ARG A 437 18.73 -4.89 -11.19
CA ARG A 437 19.37 -6.19 -11.47
C ARG A 437 19.86 -6.89 -10.22
N THR A 438 20.55 -6.16 -9.35
CA THR A 438 20.93 -6.70 -8.04
C THR A 438 19.69 -7.16 -7.28
N PHE A 439 18.59 -6.40 -7.29
CA PHE A 439 17.35 -6.85 -6.66
C PHE A 439 16.68 -8.04 -7.35
N SER A 440 16.82 -8.22 -8.67
CA SER A 440 16.25 -9.39 -9.37
C SER A 440 17.09 -10.65 -9.19
N MET A 441 18.41 -10.52 -8.98
CA MET A 441 19.29 -11.66 -8.70
C MET A 441 19.02 -12.26 -7.32
N HIS A 442 18.56 -11.44 -6.36
CA HIS A 442 18.25 -11.93 -5.02
C HIS A 442 16.78 -12.30 -4.89
N SER A 443 16.49 -13.60 -4.68
CA SER A 443 15.12 -14.05 -4.43
C SER A 443 14.58 -13.45 -3.12
N ARG A 444 13.32 -12.98 -3.14
CA ARG A 444 12.62 -12.50 -1.94
C ARG A 444 12.21 -13.62 -1.00
N THR A 445 12.08 -14.84 -1.52
CA THR A 445 11.65 -16.02 -0.76
C THR A 445 12.89 -16.78 -0.31
N TRP A 446 12.90 -17.18 0.97
CA TRP A 446 13.92 -18.05 1.54
C TRP A 446 13.49 -19.51 1.38
N THR A 447 14.32 -20.32 0.75
CA THR A 447 14.16 -21.78 0.83
C THR A 447 14.75 -22.29 2.15
N GLN A 448 14.46 -23.55 2.47
CA GLN A 448 15.01 -24.17 3.67
C GLN A 448 16.52 -24.34 3.52
N GLU A 449 16.99 -24.78 2.34
CA GLU A 449 18.40 -24.97 2.01
C GLU A 449 19.19 -23.66 2.11
N GLU A 450 18.63 -22.55 1.62
CA GLU A 450 19.24 -21.22 1.77
C GLU A 450 19.34 -20.80 3.24
N THR A 451 18.32 -21.13 4.04
CA THR A 451 18.30 -20.80 5.47
C THR A 451 19.32 -21.63 6.24
N ASP A 452 19.43 -22.92 5.94
CA ASP A 452 20.39 -23.84 6.57
C ASP A 452 21.83 -23.42 6.22
N LYS A 453 22.10 -23.14 4.93
CA LYS A 453 23.38 -22.62 4.47
C LYS A 453 23.75 -21.30 5.14
N LEU A 454 22.79 -20.37 5.29
CA LEU A 454 23.02 -19.11 6.01
C LEU A 454 23.45 -19.36 7.46
N ILE A 455 22.79 -20.28 8.17
CA ILE A 455 23.09 -20.59 9.58
C ILE A 455 24.47 -21.23 9.69
N GLU A 456 24.78 -22.18 8.81
CA GLU A 456 26.07 -22.86 8.75
C GLU A 456 27.21 -21.87 8.52
N VAL A 457 27.13 -21.07 7.45
CA VAL A 457 28.15 -20.07 7.09
C VAL A 457 28.31 -19.01 8.19
N ALA A 458 27.21 -18.53 8.77
CA ALA A 458 27.27 -17.56 9.85
C ALA A 458 27.93 -18.14 11.11
N ARG A 459 27.67 -19.41 11.47
CA ARG A 459 28.30 -20.08 12.62
C ARG A 459 29.78 -20.37 12.40
N ALA A 460 30.17 -20.67 11.16
CA ALA A 460 31.55 -20.91 10.79
C ALA A 460 32.41 -19.63 10.74
N SER A 461 31.79 -18.45 10.69
CA SER A 461 32.50 -17.17 10.60
C SER A 461 33.08 -16.73 11.95
N PRO A 462 34.42 -16.66 12.12
CA PRO A 462 35.02 -16.22 13.37
C PRO A 462 34.90 -14.70 13.53
N GLY A 463 34.17 -14.25 14.57
CA GLY A 463 34.09 -12.84 14.96
C GLY A 463 32.78 -12.14 14.55
N PRO A 464 32.76 -10.79 14.48
CA PRO A 464 31.56 -10.07 14.09
C PRO A 464 31.14 -10.45 12.67
N PHE A 465 29.86 -10.81 12.49
CA PHE A 465 29.34 -11.33 11.22
C PHE A 465 29.64 -10.40 10.04
N ASN A 466 30.51 -10.85 9.13
CA ASN A 466 30.74 -10.17 7.86
C ASN A 466 29.65 -10.55 6.86
N TRP A 467 28.50 -9.89 6.95
CA TRP A 467 27.33 -10.16 6.11
C TRP A 467 27.60 -10.07 4.61
N LYS A 468 28.64 -9.34 4.19
CA LYS A 468 29.06 -9.29 2.79
C LYS A 468 29.64 -10.64 2.35
N SER A 469 30.61 -11.16 3.09
CA SER A 469 31.19 -12.50 2.85
C SER A 469 30.12 -13.59 2.93
N ILE A 470 29.26 -13.54 3.95
CA ILE A 470 28.18 -14.52 4.13
C ILE A 470 27.21 -14.49 2.94
N SER A 471 26.86 -13.30 2.44
CA SER A 471 26.00 -13.15 1.26
C SER A 471 26.64 -13.69 -0.01
N GLU A 472 27.94 -13.47 -0.18
CA GLU A 472 28.72 -14.04 -1.30
C GLU A 472 28.71 -15.58 -1.25
N GLU A 473 28.86 -16.18 -0.06
CA GLU A 473 28.77 -17.63 0.12
C GLU A 473 27.36 -18.19 -0.08
N VAL A 474 26.32 -17.49 0.40
CA VAL A 474 24.91 -17.89 0.18
C VAL A 474 24.54 -17.75 -1.30
N GLY A 475 25.05 -16.72 -2.00
CA GLY A 475 24.97 -16.52 -3.45
C GLY A 475 23.66 -15.94 -3.96
N THR A 476 22.52 -16.23 -3.31
CA THR A 476 21.18 -15.85 -3.78
C THR A 476 20.50 -14.75 -2.96
N LYS A 477 21.19 -14.24 -1.93
CA LYS A 477 20.66 -13.26 -0.96
C LYS A 477 21.66 -12.16 -0.71
N ASP A 478 21.16 -10.92 -0.59
CA ASP A 478 22.01 -9.78 -0.29
C ASP A 478 22.41 -9.75 1.20
N PRO A 479 23.46 -8.97 1.59
CA PRO A 479 23.94 -8.94 2.96
C PRO A 479 22.88 -8.56 4.00
N LYS A 480 21.95 -7.67 3.62
CA LYS A 480 20.88 -7.19 4.50
C LYS A 480 19.81 -8.26 4.67
N GLN A 481 19.48 -9.00 3.61
CA GLN A 481 18.56 -10.14 3.65
C GLN A 481 19.12 -11.24 4.56
N CYS A 482 20.40 -11.61 4.38
CA CYS A 482 21.09 -12.59 5.24
C CYS A 482 21.03 -12.19 6.71
N ARG A 483 21.42 -10.95 7.03
CA ARG A 483 21.37 -10.41 8.40
C ARG A 483 19.97 -10.51 9.00
N THR A 484 18.98 -10.01 8.27
CA THR A 484 17.59 -9.95 8.74
C THR A 484 17.03 -11.35 8.97
N ARG A 485 17.29 -12.29 8.05
CA ARG A 485 16.85 -13.68 8.17
C ARG A 485 17.51 -14.37 9.36
N TYR A 486 18.82 -14.22 9.51
CA TYR A 486 19.57 -14.86 10.60
C TYR A 486 19.01 -14.47 11.96
N PHE A 487 18.82 -13.16 12.22
CA PHE A 487 18.25 -12.70 13.50
C PHE A 487 16.80 -13.17 13.71
N ASN A 488 16.01 -13.29 12.65
CA ASN A 488 14.63 -13.79 12.76
C ASN A 488 14.55 -15.30 13.05
N VAL A 489 15.51 -16.09 12.57
CA VAL A 489 15.55 -17.55 12.80
C VAL A 489 16.25 -17.88 14.11
N GLY A 490 17.31 -17.14 14.47
CA GLY A 490 18.07 -17.32 15.71
C GLY A 490 17.30 -17.00 17.00
N HIS A 491 16.12 -16.37 16.92
CA HIS A 491 15.22 -16.24 18.08
C HIS A 491 14.35 -17.48 18.35
N LYS A 492 14.42 -18.51 17.50
CA LYS A 492 13.65 -19.76 17.66
C LYS A 492 14.48 -20.95 18.15
N TYR A 493 15.80 -20.80 18.21
CA TYR A 493 16.75 -21.77 18.76
C TYR A 493 17.46 -21.12 19.94
#